data_AF-A0A9W7YBH4-F1
#
_entry.id   AF-A0A9W7YBH4-F1
#
_cell.length_a   1.000
_cell.length_b   1.000
_cell.length_c   1.000
_cell.angle_alpha   90.00
_cell.angle_beta   90.00
_cell.angle_gamma   90.00
#
_symmetry.space_group_name_H-M   'P 1'
#
loop_
_entity.id
_entity.type
_entity.pdbx_description
1 polymer ?
#
loop_
_entity_poly.entity_id
_entity_poly.type
_entity_poly.pdbx_seq_one_letter_code
_entity_poly.pdbx_strand_id
1 'polypeptide(L)'
;MAPEEIRFRINDATHGLTHFAQSPEFLFADDPPPLGDDDGQITVVVDMSEDGGRPVGVRSLTSSLMVTGFKWEPTAEPGRSAAALTVDGVSLER
;
A
#
# COMPACT_ATOMS: atom_id res chain seq x y z
N MET A 1 -8.13 19.62 4.45
CA MET A 1 -8.40 18.88 3.20
C MET A 1 -8.21 17.42 3.56
N ALA A 2 -9.25 16.58 3.47
CA ALA A 2 -9.08 15.15 3.73
C ALA A 2 -8.19 14.56 2.62
N PRO A 3 -7.28 13.62 2.91
CA PRO A 3 -6.53 12.95 1.85
C PRO A 3 -7.53 12.38 0.86
N GLU A 4 -7.32 12.60 -0.44
CA GLU A 4 -8.09 11.96 -1.49
C GLU A 4 -8.17 10.46 -1.18
N GLU A 5 -9.35 9.86 -1.28
CA GLU A 5 -9.57 8.44 -0.95
C GLU A 5 -8.64 7.60 -1.85
N ILE A 6 -7.48 7.16 -1.36
CA ILE A 6 -6.60 6.26 -2.10
C ILE A 6 -7.08 4.84 -1.84
N ARG A 7 -7.38 4.09 -2.89
CA ARG A 7 -7.70 2.66 -2.79
C ARG A 7 -6.43 1.85 -2.84
N PHE A 8 -6.14 1.12 -1.78
CA PHE A 8 -4.98 0.24 -1.68
C PHE A 8 -5.38 -1.21 -1.93
N ARG A 9 -4.67 -1.88 -2.83
CA ARG A 9 -4.88 -3.27 -3.22
C ARG A 9 -3.55 -4.02 -3.13
N ILE A 10 -3.60 -5.27 -2.69
CA ILE A 10 -2.46 -6.18 -2.68
C ILE A 10 -2.82 -7.37 -3.57
N ASN A 11 -2.05 -7.60 -4.62
CA ASN A 11 -2.13 -8.81 -5.43
C ASN A 11 -1.13 -9.83 -4.91
N ASP A 12 -1.62 -10.95 -4.42
CA ASP A 12 -0.81 -12.12 -4.11
C ASP A 12 -0.66 -12.99 -5.36
N ALA A 13 0.55 -13.01 -5.94
CA ALA A 13 0.83 -13.77 -7.14
C ALA A 13 0.84 -15.30 -6.90
N THR A 14 1.05 -15.75 -5.66
CA THR A 14 1.11 -17.18 -5.32
C THR A 14 -0.28 -17.83 -5.45
N HIS A 15 -1.32 -17.17 -4.96
CA HIS A 15 -2.69 -17.68 -4.98
C HIS A 15 -3.60 -16.99 -6.01
N GLY A 16 -3.11 -15.96 -6.71
CA GLY A 16 -3.92 -15.16 -7.64
C GLY A 16 -5.03 -14.37 -6.94
N LEU A 17 -4.82 -14.03 -5.66
CA LEU A 17 -5.81 -13.34 -4.83
C LEU A 17 -5.55 -11.83 -4.82
N THR A 18 -6.62 -11.04 -4.83
CA THR A 18 -6.53 -9.59 -4.59
C THR A 18 -7.15 -9.28 -3.24
N HIS A 19 -6.33 -8.73 -2.34
CA HIS A 19 -6.74 -8.22 -1.04
C HIS A 19 -6.90 -6.70 -1.11
N PHE A 20 -7.86 -6.15 -0.38
CA PHE A 20 -8.04 -4.71 -0.24
C PHE A 20 -7.59 -4.30 1.15
N ALA A 21 -6.81 -3.21 1.26
CA ALA A 21 -6.48 -2.70 2.58
C ALA A 21 -7.76 -2.17 3.24
N GLN A 22 -8.02 -2.62 4.46
CA GLN A 22 -9.25 -2.26 5.17
C GLN A 22 -9.13 -0.92 5.91
N SER A 23 -7.93 -0.54 6.33
CA SER A 23 -7.66 0.70 7.08
C SER A 23 -6.27 1.25 6.73
N PRO A 24 -6.15 2.19 5.78
CA PRO A 24 -4.89 2.90 5.56
C PRO A 24 -4.63 3.89 6.70
N GLU A 25 -3.42 3.87 7.23
CA GLU A 25 -2.94 4.86 8.21
C GLU A 25 -1.95 5.80 7.53
N PHE A 26 -2.06 7.10 7.81
CA PHE A 26 -1.20 8.13 7.25
C PHE A 26 -0.22 8.60 8.34
N LEU A 27 1.07 8.43 8.07
CA LEU A 27 2.16 8.86 8.94
C LEU A 27 2.91 10.01 8.29
N PHE A 28 3.31 11.00 9.08
CA PHE A 28 4.16 12.08 8.61
C PHE A 28 5.64 11.71 8.81
N ALA A 29 6.55 12.41 8.14
CA ALA A 29 7.98 12.10 8.18
C ALA A 29 8.59 12.16 9.61
N ASP A 30 7.96 12.92 10.51
CA ASP A 30 8.35 13.03 11.92
C ASP A 30 7.76 11.93 12.82
N ASP A 31 6.77 11.17 12.33
CA ASP A 31 6.20 10.05 13.06
C ASP A 31 7.15 8.84 13.05
N PRO A 32 7.25 8.08 14.15
CA PRO A 32 8.03 6.85 14.16
C PRO A 32 7.45 5.85 13.14
N PRO A 33 8.30 5.09 12.43
CA PRO A 33 7.82 4.07 11.51
C PRO A 33 7.00 3.03 12.28
N PRO A 34 5.94 2.47 11.66
CA PRO A 34 5.15 1.44 12.33
C PRO A 34 6.03 0.21 12.54
N LEU A 35 5.89 -0.41 13.72
CA LEU A 35 6.50 -1.71 13.97
C LEU A 35 5.67 -2.74 13.20
N GLY A 36 6.32 -3.50 12.32
CA GLY A 36 5.64 -4.60 11.64
C GLY A 36 5.28 -5.69 12.65
N ASP A 37 4.00 -5.99 12.79
CA ASP A 37 3.52 -7.13 13.58
C ASP A 37 3.29 -8.34 12.66
N ASP A 38 3.85 -9.49 13.02
CA ASP A 38 3.77 -10.74 12.24
C ASP A 38 2.52 -11.57 12.67
N ASP A 39 1.47 -10.93 13.20
CA ASP A 39 0.25 -11.56 13.75
C ASP A 39 -0.72 -12.05 12.64
N GLY A 40 -0.18 -12.51 11.51
CA GLY A 40 -0.96 -12.95 10.36
C GLY A 40 -1.60 -11.82 9.54
N GLN A 41 -1.30 -10.56 9.85
CA GLN A 41 -1.66 -9.42 9.03
C GLN A 41 -0.52 -9.10 8.05
N ILE A 42 -0.86 -8.51 6.91
CA ILE A 42 0.12 -7.99 5.95
C ILE A 42 0.16 -6.48 6.11
N THR A 43 1.29 -5.95 6.55
CA THR A 43 1.51 -4.51 6.67
C THR A 43 2.48 -4.06 5.59
N VAL A 44 2.03 -3.11 4.77
CA VAL A 44 2.87 -2.46 3.75
C VAL A 44 3.02 -0.98 4.08
N VAL A 45 4.24 -0.47 3.92
CA VAL A 45 4.54 0.96 4.00
C VAL A 45 4.69 1.47 2.58
N VAL A 46 4.01 2.58 2.31
CA VAL A 46 4.04 3.29 1.03
C VAL A 46 4.73 4.63 1.27
N ASP A 47 5.90 4.80 0.67
CA ASP A 47 6.59 6.07 0.64
C ASP A 47 5.97 6.94 -0.45
N MET A 48 5.49 8.13 -0.11
CA MET A 48 4.88 9.09 -1.04
C MET A 48 5.90 10.15 -1.47
N SER A 49 5.66 10.80 -2.61
CA SER A 49 6.43 11.98 -3.03
C SER A 49 6.25 13.13 -2.02
N GLU A 50 7.17 14.09 -2.03
CA GLU A 50 7.13 15.24 -1.12
C GLU A 50 5.80 16.03 -1.22
N ASP A 51 5.22 16.10 -2.42
CA ASP A 51 3.91 16.71 -2.68
C ASP A 51 2.71 15.83 -2.31
N GLY A 52 2.94 14.56 -1.95
CA GLY A 52 1.91 13.57 -1.63
C GLY A 52 1.13 13.03 -2.84
N GLY A 53 1.42 13.49 -4.07
CA GLY A 53 0.64 13.18 -5.26
C GLY A 53 0.93 11.82 -5.90
N ARG A 54 2.01 11.12 -5.53
CA ARG A 54 2.29 9.77 -6.03
C ARG A 54 3.15 8.93 -5.06
N PRO A 55 2.99 7.61 -5.06
CA PRO A 55 3.93 6.72 -4.38
C PRO A 55 5.27 6.68 -5.11
N VAL A 56 6.36 6.66 -4.35
CA VAL A 56 7.75 6.55 -4.82
C VAL A 56 8.41 5.23 -4.41
N GLY A 57 7.88 4.57 -3.37
CA GLY A 57 8.37 3.28 -2.89
C GLY A 57 7.28 2.53 -2.13
N VAL A 58 7.36 1.20 -2.15
CA VAL A 58 6.51 0.33 -1.35
C VAL A 58 7.35 -0.78 -0.76
N ARG A 59 7.19 -1.05 0.52
CA ARG A 59 7.87 -2.15 1.22
C ARG A 59 6.93 -2.87 2.16
N SER A 60 7.11 -4.18 2.31
CA SER A 60 6.43 -4.95 3.36
C SER A 60 7.20 -4.79 4.68
N LEU A 61 6.46 -4.59 5.77
CA LEU A 61 7.01 -4.69 7.13
C LEU A 61 6.85 -6.10 7.72
N THR A 62 6.04 -6.93 7.07
CA THR A 62 5.74 -8.30 7.52
C THR A 62 6.54 -9.31 6.72
N SER A 63 6.98 -10.40 7.36
CA SER A 63 7.81 -11.41 6.68
C SER A 63 6.98 -12.30 5.75
N SER A 64 5.66 -12.27 5.87
CA SER A 64 4.73 -13.13 5.12
C SER A 64 4.51 -12.70 3.66
N LEU A 65 4.90 -11.48 3.29
CA LEU A 65 4.76 -10.97 1.92
C LEU A 65 6.06 -10.31 1.46
N MET A 66 6.59 -10.75 0.32
CA MET A 66 7.62 -10.04 -0.41
C MET A 66 6.98 -9.16 -1.47
N VAL A 67 7.16 -7.84 -1.39
CA VAL A 67 6.72 -6.90 -2.44
C VAL A 67 7.64 -7.06 -3.66
N THR A 68 7.05 -7.29 -4.82
CA THR A 68 7.76 -7.44 -6.10
C THR A 68 7.56 -6.25 -7.03
N GLY A 69 6.52 -5.46 -6.80
CA GLY A 69 6.25 -4.25 -7.57
C GLY A 69 5.03 -3.48 -7.05
N PHE A 70 4.74 -2.35 -7.67
CA PHE A 70 3.50 -1.63 -7.45
C PHE A 70 3.12 -0.83 -8.70
N LYS A 71 1.82 -0.55 -8.83
CA LYS A 71 1.21 0.25 -9.89
C LYS A 71 0.38 1.37 -9.27
N TRP A 72 0.64 2.60 -9.71
CA TRP A 72 -0.12 3.79 -9.35
C TRP A 72 -1.07 4.20 -10.47
N GLU A 73 -2.32 4.44 -10.11
CA GLU A 73 -3.37 4.93 -11.00
C GLU A 73 -3.91 6.24 -10.41
N PRO A 74 -3.44 7.40 -10.88
CA PRO A 74 -3.85 8.70 -10.34
C PRO A 74 -5.32 8.98 -10.60
N THR A 75 -5.93 9.84 -9.79
CA THR A 75 -7.26 10.40 -10.02
C THR A 75 -7.29 11.07 -11.40
N ALA A 76 -8.04 10.51 -12.35
CA ALA A 76 -8.10 11.03 -13.71
C ALA A 76 -8.79 12.41 -13.78
N GLU A 77 -9.82 12.62 -12.96
CA GLU A 77 -10.54 13.89 -12.80
C GLU A 77 -11.06 14.01 -11.35
N PRO A 78 -10.93 15.18 -10.69
CA PRO A 78 -11.46 15.36 -9.34
C PRO A 78 -12.96 15.07 -9.30
N GLY A 79 -13.36 14.08 -8.50
CA GLY A 79 -14.76 13.68 -8.30
C GLY A 79 -15.28 12.52 -9.15
N ARG A 80 -14.48 11.91 -10.03
CA ARG A 80 -14.92 10.72 -10.81
C ARG A 80 -14.42 9.38 -10.26
N SER A 81 -13.16 9.31 -9.84
CA SER A 81 -12.55 8.08 -9.34
C SER A 81 -11.44 8.40 -8.35
N ALA A 82 -11.49 7.77 -7.19
CA ALA A 82 -10.39 7.67 -6.24
C ALA A 82 -9.10 7.20 -6.93
N ALA A 83 -7.96 7.79 -6.57
CA ALA A 83 -6.66 7.26 -6.96
C ALA A 83 -6.49 5.83 -6.41
N ALA A 84 -5.76 4.97 -7.12
CA ALA A 84 -5.56 3.59 -6.73
C ALA A 84 -4.08 3.23 -6.73
N LEU A 85 -3.66 2.56 -5.65
CA LEU A 85 -2.36 1.91 -5.54
C LEU A 85 -2.58 0.40 -5.48
N THR A 86 -2.01 -0.30 -6.44
CA THR A 86 -1.93 -1.76 -6.43
C THR A 86 -0.51 -2.17 -6.10
N VAL A 87 -0.33 -2.97 -5.07
CA VAL A 87 0.95 -3.54 -4.65
C VAL A 87 0.96 -4.99 -5.10
N ASP A 88 1.95 -5.38 -5.87
CA ASP A 88 2.15 -6.77 -6.26
C ASP A 88 3.15 -7.41 -5.29
N GLY A 89 2.78 -8.57 -4.76
CA GLY A 89 3.60 -9.31 -3.83
C GLY A 89 3.47 -10.81 -4.01
N VAL A 90 4.42 -11.52 -3.40
CA VAL A 90 4.46 -12.98 -3.35
C VAL A 90 4.37 -13.35 -1.88
N SER A 91 3.31 -14.07 -1.51
CA SER A 91 3.21 -14.64 -0.17
C SER A 91 4.32 -15.66 0.03
N LEU A 92 5.07 -15.50 1.10
CA LEU A 92 6.10 -16.44 1.52
C LEU A 92 5.44 -17.42 2.48
N GLU A 93 5.13 -18.62 1.98
CA GLU A 93 4.67 -19.71 2.85
C GLU A 93 5.79 -20.05 3.84
N ARG A 94 5.46 -20.08 5.14
CA ARG A 94 6.36 -20.57 6.20
C ARG A 94 6.26 -22.07 6.36
#